data_AF-A0A227JAJ0-F1
#
_entry.id   AF-A0A227JAJ0-F1
#
_cell.length_a   1.000
_cell.length_b   1.000
_cell.length_c   1.000
_cell.angle_alpha   90.00
_cell.angle_beta   90.00
_cell.angle_gamma   90.00
#
_symmetry.space_group_name_H-M   'P 1'
#
loop_
_entity.id
_entity.type
_entity.pdbx_description
1 polymer ?
#
loop_
_entity_poly.entity_id
_entity_poly.type
_entity_poly.pdbx_seq_one_letter_code
_entity_poly.pdbx_strand_id
1 'polypeptide(L)' 'DTYNELTMSVGAAIYKQDADDLSELTRCADKAMYAAKHTGKNQYAFYEHCSHAGELRKQQESMLEMTEAC' A
#
# COMPACT_ATOMS: atom_id res chain seq x y z
N ASP A 1 -23.77 21.25 20.50
CA ASP A 1 -23.40 20.72 19.17
C ASP A 1 -22.12 19.90 19.27
N THR A 2 -22.22 18.58 19.29
CA THR A 2 -21.04 17.69 19.28
C THR A 2 -20.94 17.10 17.89
N TYR A 3 -20.06 17.66 17.05
CA TYR A 3 -19.80 17.15 15.71
C TYR A 3 -18.64 16.16 15.79
N ASN A 4 -18.89 14.89 15.47
CA ASN A 4 -17.84 13.88 15.37
C ASN A 4 -17.20 13.99 13.98
N GLU A 5 -15.93 14.38 13.93
CA GLU A 5 -15.17 14.38 12.67
C GLU A 5 -14.80 12.95 12.27
N LEU A 6 -15.35 12.51 11.14
CA LEU A 6 -15.04 11.22 10.52
C LEU A 6 -14.10 11.45 9.35
N THR A 7 -12.99 10.72 9.33
CA THR A 7 -12.03 10.71 8.23
C THR A 7 -11.88 9.31 7.66
N MET A 8 -11.44 9.20 6.41
CA MET A 8 -11.24 7.92 5.73
C MET A 8 -9.84 7.81 5.13
N SER A 9 -9.34 6.58 5.06
CA SER A 9 -8.13 6.25 4.29
C SER A 9 -8.55 5.40 3.10
N VAL A 10 -8.10 5.75 1.90
CA VAL A 10 -8.56 5.12 0.66
C VAL A 10 -7.37 4.59 -0.14
N GLY A 11 -7.51 3.39 -0.69
CA GLY A 11 -6.54 2.82 -1.62
C GLY A 11 -7.13 2.69 -3.01
N ALA A 12 -6.34 2.99 -4.03
CA ALA A 12 -6.74 2.88 -5.42
C ALA A 12 -5.75 2.03 -6.22
N ALA A 13 -6.29 1.25 -7.16
CA ALA A 13 -5.52 0.49 -8.14
C ALA A 13 -6.18 0.60 -9.51
N ILE A 14 -5.38 0.56 -10.57
CA ILE A 14 -5.76 0.79 -11.96
C ILE A 14 -5.67 -0.52 -12.75
N TYR A 15 -6.78 -0.95 -13.34
CA TYR A 15 -6.84 -2.13 -14.20
C TYR A 15 -5.91 -1.98 -15.43
N LYS A 16 -5.23 -3.06 -15.83
CA LYS A 16 -4.15 -3.08 -16.86
C LYS A 16 -2.85 -2.37 -16.50
N GLN A 17 -2.80 -1.64 -15.38
CA GLN A 17 -1.57 -1.03 -14.87
C GLN A 17 -1.06 -1.79 -13.65
N ASP A 18 -1.92 -2.00 -12.67
CA ASP A 18 -1.57 -2.62 -11.38
C ASP A 18 -1.95 -4.11 -11.32
N ALA A 19 -2.91 -4.55 -12.14
CA ALA A 19 -3.35 -5.94 -12.26
C ALA A 19 -4.20 -6.20 -13.51
N ASP A 20 -4.25 -7.46 -13.94
CA ASP A 20 -5.00 -7.95 -15.11
C ASP A 20 -6.30 -8.69 -14.76
N ASP A 21 -6.56 -8.93 -13.48
CA ASP A 21 -7.77 -9.56 -12.96
C ASP A 21 -8.29 -8.84 -11.71
N LEU A 22 -9.56 -9.09 -11.38
CA LEU A 22 -10.24 -8.42 -10.28
C LEU A 22 -9.62 -8.73 -8.92
N SER A 23 -9.20 -9.97 -8.68
CA SER A 23 -8.71 -10.40 -7.38
C SER A 23 -7.38 -9.71 -7.05
N GLU A 24 -6.47 -9.69 -8.01
CA GLU A 24 -5.20 -8.97 -7.86
C GLU A 24 -5.42 -7.45 -7.82
N LEU A 25 -6.35 -6.91 -8.60
CA LEU A 25 -6.68 -5.48 -8.57
C LEU A 25 -7.19 -5.03 -7.19
N THR A 26 -8.09 -5.81 -6.58
CA THR A 26 -8.57 -5.54 -5.21
C THR A 26 -7.43 -5.64 -4.20
N ARG A 27 -6.56 -6.64 -4.32
CA ARG A 27 -5.39 -6.79 -3.44
C ARG A 27 -4.43 -5.60 -3.56
N CYS A 28 -4.24 -5.05 -4.77
CA CYS A 28 -3.46 -3.84 -5.00
C CYS A 28 -4.09 -2.62 -4.32
N ALA A 29 -5.40 -2.43 -4.49
CA ALA A 29 -6.13 -1.34 -3.82
C ALA A 29 -6.07 -1.45 -2.29
N ASP A 30 -6.22 -2.66 -1.73
CA ASP A 30 -6.13 -2.90 -0.28
C ASP A 30 -4.74 -2.57 0.28
N LYS A 31 -3.67 -2.94 -0.44
CA LYS A 31 -2.30 -2.56 -0.05
C LYS A 31 -2.10 -1.05 -0.07
N ALA A 32 -2.62 -0.36 -1.09
CA ALA A 32 -2.55 1.09 -1.16
C ALA A 32 -3.35 1.74 -0.01
N MET A 33 -4.53 1.20 0.31
CA MET A 33 -5.33 1.66 1.45
C MET A 33 -4.58 1.45 2.76
N TYR A 34 -3.95 0.29 2.94
CA TYR A 34 -3.14 0.00 4.11
C TYR A 34 -2.01 1.03 4.26
N ALA A 35 -1.30 1.36 3.17
CA ALA A 35 -0.29 2.41 3.18
C ALA A 35 -0.91 3.75 3.62
N ALA A 36 -2.01 4.19 3.00
CA ALA A 36 -2.73 5.42 3.36
C ALA A 36 -3.22 5.45 4.82
N LYS A 37 -3.50 4.28 5.41
CA LYS A 37 -3.91 4.16 6.82
C LYS A 37 -2.74 4.32 7.79
N HIS A 38 -1.52 3.99 7.38
CA HIS A 38 -0.34 3.94 8.25
C HIS A 38 0.67 5.08 8.01
N THR A 39 0.49 5.88 6.96
CA THR A 39 1.39 7.02 6.63
C THR A 39 0.83 8.40 7.03
N GLY A 40 -0.27 8.45 7.78
CA GLY A 40 -0.85 9.71 8.27
C GLY A 40 -2.36 9.70 8.55
N LYS A 41 -3.09 8.70 8.02
CA LYS A 41 -4.57 8.63 7.99
C LYS A 41 -5.19 9.82 7.22
N ASN A 42 -6.50 9.77 6.97
CA ASN A 42 -7.23 10.84 6.27
C ASN A 42 -6.63 11.21 4.90
N GLN A 43 -6.22 10.20 4.13
CA GLN A 43 -5.53 10.38 2.85
C GLN A 43 -5.86 9.22 1.91
N TYR A 44 -5.51 9.38 0.65
CA TYR A 44 -5.56 8.30 -0.33
C TYR A 44 -4.16 7.91 -0.80
N ALA A 45 -4.03 6.71 -1.34
CA ALA A 45 -2.82 6.28 -2.04
C ALA A 45 -3.17 5.43 -3.27
N PHE A 46 -2.36 5.58 -4.31
CA PHE A 46 -2.37 4.70 -5.47
C PHE A 46 -1.36 3.57 -5.27
N TYR A 47 -1.68 2.38 -5.77
CA TYR A 47 -0.81 1.22 -5.65
C TYR A 47 0.57 1.44 -6.24
N GLU A 48 0.67 2.02 -7.44
CA GLU A 48 1.94 2.35 -8.10
C GLU A 48 2.90 3.14 -7.19
N HIS A 49 2.42 4.17 -6.50
CA HIS A 49 3.24 5.01 -5.62
C HIS A 49 3.66 4.30 -4.32
N CYS A 50 2.93 3.26 -3.92
CA CYS A 50 3.27 2.45 -2.76
C CYS A 50 4.15 1.24 -3.12
N SER A 51 4.02 0.69 -4.33
CA SER A 51 4.77 -0.48 -4.78
C SER A 51 6.26 -0.18 -4.79
N HIS A 52 6.68 0.94 -5.38
CA HIS A 52 8.09 1.34 -5.44
C HIS A 52 8.73 1.48 -4.04
N ALA A 53 7.99 2.00 -3.06
CA ALA A 53 8.47 2.14 -1.69
C ALA A 53 8.43 0.82 -0.89
N GLY A 54 7.42 -0.02 -1.13
CA GLY A 54 7.23 -1.30 -0.45
C GLY A 54 8.11 -2.43 -0.99
N GLU A 55 8.42 -2.41 -2.28
CA GLU A 55 9.34 -3.36 -2.93
C GLU A 55 10.78 -3.12 -2.47
N LEU A 56 11.22 -1.87 -2.33
CA LEU A 56 12.51 -1.52 -1.75
C LEU A 56 12.63 -2.05 -0.31
N ARG A 57 11.58 -1.93 0.50
CA ARG A 57 11.62 -2.41 1.89
C ARG A 57 11.67 -3.94 1.97
N LYS A 58 10.91 -4.64 1.14
CA LYS A 58 10.99 -6.11 1.03
C LYS A 58 12.32 -6.59 0.49
N GLN A 59 12.90 -5.90 -0.51
CA GLN A 59 14.23 -6.22 -1.03
C GLN A 59 15.31 -5.98 0.04
N GLN A 60 15.23 -4.89 0.80
CA GLN A 60 16.15 -4.62 1.91
C GLN A 60 16.01 -5.63 3.05
N GLU A 61 14.79 -6.03 3.42
CA GLU A 61 14.54 -7.08 4.42
C GLU A 61 15.10 -8.43 3.95
N SER A 62 14.87 -8.82 2.68
CA SER A 62 15.43 -10.06 2.11
C SER A 62 16.96 -10.05 1.97
N MET A 63 17.56 -8.86 1.79
CA MET A 63 19.01 -8.70 1.72
C MET A 63 19.64 -8.81 3.11
N LEU A 64 18.96 -8.32 4.16
CA LEU A 64 19.41 -8.45 5.54
C LEU A 64 19.45 -9.92 5.98
N GLU A 65 18.40 -10.69 5.65
CA GLU A 65 18.30 -12.12 5.98
C GLU A 65 19.40 -12.97 5.31
N MET A 66 19.85 -12.61 4.10
CA MET A 66 20.97 -13.29 3.44
C MET A 66 22.34 -12.92 4.01
N THR A 67 22.53 -11.69 4.52
CA THR A 67 23.79 -11.30 5.18
C THR A 67 23.97 -11.92 6.57
N GLU A 68 22.87 -12.24 7.28
CA GLU A 68 22.94 -12.92 8.58
C GLU A 68 23.17 -14.45 8.46
N ALA A 69 23.06 -15.01 7.25
CA ALA A 69 23.25 -16.44 7.00
C ALA A 69 24.69 -16.84 6.59
N CYS A 70 25.63 -15.89 6.51
CA CYS A 70 27.05 -16.13 6.23
C CYS A 70 27.92 -16.12 7.49
#